data_AF-A0A7X8K868-F1
#
_entry.id   AF-A0A7X8K868-F1
#
_cell.length_a   1.000
_cell.length_b   1.000
_cell.length_c   1.000
_cell.angle_alpha   90.00
_cell.angle_beta   90.00
_cell.angle_gamma   90.00
#
_symmetry.space_group_name_H-M   'P 1'
#
loop_
_entity.id
_entity.type
_entity.pdbx_description
1 polymer ?
#
loop_
_entity_poly.entity_id
_entity_poly.type
_entity_poly.pdbx_seq_one_letter_code
_entity_poly.pdbx_strand_id
1 'polypeptide(L)'
;GLMQIPESYFNGHPTKRHPGNVNMCFKYIEGESMLLLLDAVGISASSGSACTSGSLDPSHVLMGIGLSHEIAHGSLRLTLGDFTTEEDVDYVVEHLPKIIERLREMSPLTPQE
;
A
#
# COMPACT_ATOMS: atom_id res chain seq x y z
N GLY A 1 -1.58 1.29 14.31
CA GLY A 1 -0.75 0.72 13.23
C GLY A 1 -1.57 0.54 11.96
N LEU A 2 -0.96 0.21 10.82
CA LEU A 2 -1.59 0.34 9.50
C LEU A 2 -2.91 -0.43 9.29
N MET A 3 -3.13 -1.56 9.98
CA MET A 3 -4.38 -2.33 9.91
C MET A 3 -5.59 -1.62 10.58
N GLN A 4 -5.37 -0.52 11.29
CA GLN A 4 -6.45 0.29 11.85
C GLN A 4 -7.11 1.20 10.81
N ILE A 5 -6.49 1.35 9.63
CA ILE A 5 -7.04 2.12 8.53
C ILE A 5 -8.25 1.34 7.97
N PRO A 6 -9.44 1.95 7.87
CA PRO A 6 -10.62 1.27 7.32
C PRO A 6 -10.36 0.75 5.91
N GLU A 7 -11.01 -0.35 5.55
CA GLU A 7 -10.91 -0.95 4.20
C GLU A 7 -9.46 -1.23 3.76
N SER A 8 -8.63 -1.64 4.72
CA SER A 8 -7.26 -2.11 4.50
C SER A 8 -7.17 -3.64 4.64
N TYR A 9 -6.32 -4.25 3.84
CA TYR A 9 -6.15 -5.70 3.75
C TYR A 9 -4.68 -6.05 3.84
N PHE A 10 -4.33 -7.02 4.68
CA PHE A 10 -2.97 -7.56 4.73
C PHE A 10 -2.82 -8.69 3.70
N ASN A 11 -1.77 -8.62 2.88
CA ASN A 11 -1.49 -9.59 1.83
C ASN A 11 -0.43 -10.60 2.28
N GLY A 12 -0.74 -11.89 2.17
CA GLY A 12 0.17 -12.99 2.50
C GLY A 12 -0.09 -13.61 3.87
N HIS A 13 0.79 -14.53 4.29
CA HIS A 13 0.60 -15.27 5.53
C HIS A 13 0.88 -14.37 6.75
N PRO A 14 0.03 -14.36 7.79
CA PRO A 14 0.17 -13.47 8.95
C PRO A 14 1.43 -13.69 9.81
N THR A 15 2.06 -14.87 9.69
CA THR A 15 3.16 -15.32 10.57
C THR A 15 4.30 -15.97 9.79
N LYS A 16 4.01 -16.73 8.73
CA LYS A 16 5.02 -17.32 7.83
C LYS A 16 5.39 -16.34 6.71
N ARG A 17 5.98 -15.21 7.08
CA ARG A 17 6.41 -14.15 6.15
C ARG A 17 7.81 -13.66 6.48
N HIS A 18 8.44 -13.01 5.52
CA HIS A 18 9.71 -12.32 5.78
C HIS A 18 9.47 -11.19 6.82
N PRO A 19 10.30 -11.09 7.88
CA PRO A 19 10.06 -10.16 8.98
C PRO A 19 10.08 -8.69 8.53
N GLY A 20 10.92 -8.36 7.56
CA GLY A 20 10.99 -7.01 7.00
C GLY A 20 9.89 -6.68 5.98
N ASN A 21 8.98 -7.59 5.64
CA ASN A 21 8.01 -7.36 4.56
C ASN A 21 6.61 -7.03 5.10
N VAL A 22 6.09 -5.87 4.68
CA VAL A 22 4.69 -5.48 4.85
C VAL A 22 4.08 -5.25 3.47
N ASN A 23 3.06 -6.04 3.13
CA ASN A 23 2.31 -5.90 1.90
C ASN A 23 0.83 -5.74 2.26
N MET A 24 0.23 -4.62 1.84
CA MET A 24 -1.16 -4.29 2.15
C MET A 24 -1.88 -3.77 0.91
N CYS A 25 -3.20 -3.86 0.90
CA CYS A 25 -4.07 -3.21 -0.08
C CYS A 25 -5.01 -2.26 0.64
N PHE A 26 -5.27 -1.10 0.03
CA PHE A 26 -6.23 -0.12 0.51
C PHE A 26 -7.28 0.08 -0.57
N LYS A 27 -8.56 -0.18 -0.26
CA LYS A 27 -9.62 0.06 -1.24
C LYS A 27 -9.79 1.54 -1.55
N TYR A 28 -10.35 1.78 -2.74
CA TYR A 28 -10.72 3.08 -3.30
C TYR A 28 -9.54 3.99 -3.61
N ILE A 29 -8.33 3.43 -3.66
CA ILE A 29 -7.09 4.16 -3.89
C ILE A 29 -6.31 3.48 -5.01
N GLU A 30 -5.67 4.28 -5.84
CA GLU A 30 -4.70 3.82 -6.81
C GLU A 30 -3.29 3.84 -6.22
N GLY A 31 -2.55 2.74 -6.35
CA GLY A 31 -1.23 2.59 -5.79
C GLY A 31 -0.20 3.59 -6.32
N GLU A 32 -0.26 3.97 -7.60
CA GLU A 32 0.67 4.96 -8.18
C GLU A 32 0.50 6.34 -7.54
N SER A 33 -0.74 6.81 -7.41
CA SER A 33 -1.08 8.04 -6.71
C SER A 33 -0.59 8.04 -5.25
N MET A 34 -0.69 6.91 -4.56
CA MET A 34 -0.16 6.72 -3.21
C MET A 34 1.38 6.80 -3.17
N LEU A 35 2.08 6.16 -4.11
CA LEU A 35 3.54 6.25 -4.18
C LEU A 35 4.03 7.68 -4.42
N LEU A 36 3.36 8.45 -5.28
CA LEU A 36 3.71 9.84 -5.54
C LEU A 36 3.56 10.72 -4.30
N LEU A 37 2.49 10.53 -3.51
CA LEU A 37 2.29 11.28 -2.28
C LEU A 37 3.24 10.85 -1.15
N LEU A 38 3.63 9.57 -1.11
CA LEU A 38 4.65 9.09 -0.18
C LEU A 38 6.03 9.67 -0.52
N ASP A 39 6.40 9.69 -1.80
CA ASP A 39 7.66 10.28 -2.27
C ASP A 39 7.73 11.79 -1.96
N ALA A 40 6.62 12.51 -2.10
CA ALA A 40 6.53 13.93 -1.75
C ALA A 40 6.82 14.23 -0.27
N VAL A 41 6.67 13.25 0.61
CA VAL A 41 7.03 13.33 2.05
C VAL A 41 8.31 12.54 2.37
N GLY A 42 9.06 12.11 1.37
CA GLY A 42 10.35 11.42 1.54
C GLY A 42 10.25 9.93 1.91
N ILE A 43 9.09 9.30 1.74
CA ILE A 43 8.89 7.87 2.02
C ILE A 43 9.01 7.08 0.71
N SER A 44 10.03 6.23 0.63
CA SER A 44 10.18 5.29 -0.49
C SER A 44 9.37 4.01 -0.27
N ALA A 45 8.55 3.64 -1.26
CA ALA A 45 7.73 2.43 -1.21
C ALA A 45 7.55 1.82 -2.61
N SER A 46 6.83 0.71 -2.70
CA SER A 46 6.53 0.02 -3.96
C SER A 46 5.05 -0.36 -4.03
N SER A 47 4.48 -0.41 -5.23
CA SER A 47 3.11 -0.86 -5.51
C SER A 47 3.14 -1.86 -6.66
N GLY A 48 2.13 -2.72 -6.75
CA GLY A 48 1.94 -3.68 -7.82
C GLY A 48 3.00 -4.78 -7.87
N SER A 49 3.19 -5.38 -9.05
CA SER A 49 4.41 -6.12 -9.34
C SER A 49 5.53 -5.10 -9.43
N ALA A 50 6.51 -5.20 -8.54
CA ALA A 50 7.62 -4.28 -8.27
C ALA A 50 8.36 -3.64 -9.48
N CYS A 51 8.08 -4.09 -10.70
CA CYS A 51 8.51 -3.53 -11.96
C CYS A 51 7.25 -3.22 -12.79
N THR A 52 6.63 -2.04 -12.61
CA THR A 52 5.66 -1.54 -13.59
C THR A 52 6.42 -1.08 -14.85
N SER A 53 6.95 -2.04 -15.60
CA SER A 53 7.49 -1.83 -16.94
C SER A 53 6.32 -1.66 -17.93
N GLY A 54 5.64 -0.51 -17.85
CA GLY A 54 4.73 -0.01 -18.88
C GLY A 54 3.35 -0.68 -19.03
N SER A 55 2.97 -1.63 -18.17
CA SER A 55 1.59 -2.16 -18.15
C SER A 55 0.79 -1.62 -16.97
N LEU A 56 -0.47 -1.27 -17.23
CA LEU A 56 -1.48 -0.86 -16.23
C LEU A 56 -2.07 -2.07 -15.48
N ASP A 57 -1.59 -3.28 -15.74
CA ASP A 57 -2.09 -4.50 -15.11
C ASP A 57 -1.66 -4.58 -13.63
N PRO A 58 -2.55 -5.00 -12.72
CA PRO A 58 -2.17 -5.23 -11.34
C PRO A 58 -1.23 -6.42 -11.19
N SER A 59 -0.64 -6.54 -10.00
CA SER A 59 0.28 -7.63 -9.67
C SER A 59 -0.33 -9.01 -9.93
N HIS A 60 0.30 -9.78 -10.83
CA HIS A 60 -0.05 -11.17 -11.09
C HIS A 60 0.01 -12.04 -9.82
N VAL A 61 0.88 -11.70 -8.86
CA VAL A 61 0.97 -12.40 -7.57
C VAL A 61 -0.27 -12.11 -6.71
N LEU A 62 -0.72 -10.86 -6.64
CA LEU A 62 -1.92 -10.49 -5.88
C LEU A 62 -3.18 -11.13 -6.48
N MET A 63 -3.26 -11.16 -7.82
CA MET A 63 -4.31 -11.89 -8.52
C MET A 63 -4.24 -13.41 -8.25
N GLY A 64 -3.03 -13.98 -8.23
CA GLY A 64 -2.81 -15.41 -7.96
C GLY A 64 -3.20 -15.85 -6.55
N ILE A 65 -3.18 -14.95 -5.57
CA ILE A 65 -3.67 -15.21 -4.21
C ILE A 65 -5.16 -14.86 -4.03
N GLY A 66 -5.86 -14.49 -5.10
CA GLY A 66 -7.31 -14.32 -5.12
C GLY A 66 -7.82 -12.90 -4.88
N LEU A 67 -6.97 -11.87 -4.93
CA LEU A 67 -7.46 -10.49 -4.92
C LEU A 67 -8.13 -10.16 -6.26
N SER A 68 -9.17 -9.34 -6.23
CA SER A 68 -9.73 -8.75 -7.44
C SER A 68 -8.80 -7.67 -8.00
N HIS A 69 -8.93 -7.37 -9.29
CA HIS A 69 -8.17 -6.27 -9.94
C HIS A 69 -8.32 -4.96 -9.15
N GLU A 70 -9.55 -4.61 -8.78
CA GLU A 70 -9.87 -3.39 -8.02
C GLU A 70 -9.10 -3.28 -6.70
N ILE A 71 -9.03 -4.36 -5.91
CA ILE A 71 -8.31 -4.36 -4.63
C ILE A 71 -6.79 -4.35 -4.86
N ALA A 72 -6.32 -5.07 -5.89
CA ALA A 72 -4.90 -5.16 -6.21
C ALA A 72 -4.30 -3.83 -6.68
N HIS A 73 -5.09 -2.94 -7.29
CA HIS A 73 -4.62 -1.59 -7.68
C HIS A 73 -4.20 -0.73 -6.49
N GLY A 74 -4.86 -0.88 -5.34
CA GLY A 74 -4.53 -0.15 -4.11
C GLY A 74 -3.40 -0.77 -3.29
N SER A 75 -2.53 -1.58 -3.90
CA SER A 75 -1.46 -2.26 -3.17
C SER A 75 -0.32 -1.33 -2.73
N LEU A 76 0.26 -1.63 -1.58
CA LEU A 76 1.44 -0.99 -1.02
C LEU A 76 2.36 -2.05 -0.42
N ARG A 77 3.63 -1.99 -0.78
CA ARG A 77 4.68 -2.83 -0.22
C ARG A 77 5.77 -1.95 0.39
N LEU A 78 5.97 -2.14 1.69
CA LEU A 78 7.09 -1.58 2.45
C LEU A 78 8.03 -2.73 2.84
N THR A 79 9.31 -2.52 2.60
CA THR A 79 10.35 -3.48 2.97
C THR A 79 11.36 -2.79 3.87
N LEU A 80 11.47 -3.25 5.10
CA LEU A 80 12.43 -2.79 6.10
C LEU A 80 13.80 -3.40 5.80
N GLY A 81 14.86 -2.62 5.98
CA GLY A 81 16.24 -3.06 5.85
C GLY A 81 17.01 -2.90 7.16
N ASP A 82 18.29 -3.28 7.15
CA ASP A 82 19.16 -3.25 8.34
C ASP A 82 19.34 -1.85 8.94
N PHE A 83 19.08 -0.80 8.15
CA PHE A 83 19.22 0.60 8.55
C PHE A 83 17.89 1.29 8.88
N THR A 84 16.75 0.58 8.74
CA THR A 84 15.46 1.18 9.09
C THR A 84 15.32 1.29 10.61
N THR A 85 14.99 2.48 11.10
CA THR A 85 14.83 2.73 12.53
C THR A 85 13.36 2.69 12.96
N GLU A 86 13.13 2.73 14.27
CA GLU A 86 11.77 2.80 14.82
C GLU A 86 11.12 4.16 14.48
N GLU A 87 11.91 5.23 14.46
CA GLU A 87 11.47 6.56 14.06
C GLU A 87 11.01 6.60 12.60
N ASP A 88 11.67 5.88 11.69
CA ASP A 88 11.22 5.74 10.30
C ASP A 88 9.84 5.07 10.23
N VAL A 89 9.62 4.04 11.05
CA VAL A 89 8.34 3.32 11.12
C VAL A 89 7.25 4.23 11.66
N ASP A 90 7.52 4.95 12.75
CA ASP A 90 6.58 5.90 13.34
C ASP A 90 6.23 7.02 12.35
N TYR A 91 7.21 7.53 11.61
CA TYR A 91 7.01 8.53 10.56
C TYR A 91 6.04 8.04 9.48
N VAL A 92 6.22 6.80 9.01
CA VAL A 92 5.31 6.18 8.04
C VAL A 92 3.91 5.99 8.63
N VAL A 93 3.80 5.53 9.88
CA VAL A 93 2.51 5.32 10.55
C VAL A 93 1.76 6.63 10.78
N GLU A 94 2.46 7.75 10.93
CA GLU A 94 1.84 9.08 11.04
C GLU A 94 1.36 9.62 9.69
N HIS A 95 2.13 9.44 8.61
CA HIS A 95 1.86 10.08 7.32
C HIS A 95 0.93 9.26 6.42
N LEU A 96 1.09 7.93 6.40
CA LEU A 96 0.33 7.06 5.49
C LEU A 96 -1.21 7.16 5.66
N PRO A 97 -1.77 7.22 6.89
CA PRO A 97 -3.21 7.41 7.07
C PRO A 97 -3.73 8.72 6.46
N LYS A 98 -3.00 9.83 6.64
CA LYS A 98 -3.36 11.16 6.10
C LYS A 98 -3.35 11.15 4.56
N ILE A 99 -2.37 10.46 3.96
CA ILE A 99 -2.27 10.27 2.50
C ILE A 99 -3.46 9.45 1.99
N ILE A 100 -3.79 8.36 2.68
CA ILE A 100 -4.91 7.48 2.32
C ILE A 100 -6.26 8.23 2.38
N GLU A 101 -6.48 9.01 3.44
CA GLU A 101 -7.68 9.82 3.60
C GLU A 101 -7.84 10.81 2.44
N ARG A 102 -6.78 11.58 2.15
CA ARG A 102 -6.76 12.54 1.03
C ARG A 102 -7.06 11.87 -0.32
N LEU A 103 -6.49 10.70 -0.59
CA LEU A 103 -6.74 9.99 -1.84
C LEU A 103 -8.19 9.48 -1.93
N ARG A 104 -8.77 9.06 -0.80
CA ARG A 104 -10.17 8.62 -0.74
C ARG A 104 -11.16 9.77 -0.93
N GLU A 105 -10.86 10.97 -0.44
CA GLU A 105 -11.67 12.18 -0.68
C GLU A 105 -11.76 12.53 -2.17
N MET A 106 -10.72 12.23 -2.93
CA MET A 106 -10.65 12.50 -4.37
C MET A 106 -11.19 11.34 -5.23
N SER A 107 -11.40 10.16 -4.64
CA SER A 107 -11.73 8.96 -5.36
C SER A 107 -13.24 8.85 -5.61
N PRO A 108 -13.67 8.68 -6.89
CA PRO A 108 -15.08 8.50 -7.21
C PRO A 108 -15.64 7.14 -6.76
N LEU A 109 -14.75 6.21 -6.36
CA LEU A 109 -15.11 4.87 -5.90
C LEU A 109 -15.34 4.80 -4.38
N THR A 110 -14.94 5.84 -3.64
CA THR A 110 -15.20 5.90 -2.20
C THR A 110 -16.72 5.99 -1.98
N PRO A 111 -17.32 5.09 -1.19
CA PRO A 111 -18.74 5.17 -0.86
C PRO A 111 -19.05 6.54 -0.24
N GLN A 112 -20.06 7.24 -0.76
CA GLN A 112 -20.60 8.41 -0.07
C GLN A 112 -21.51 7.90 1.05
N GLU A 113 -21.15 8.17 2.31
CA GLU A 113 -22.05 8.02 3.45
C GLU A 113 -23.16 9.07 3.43
#